data_AF-A0A1G1VQ17-F1
#
_entry.id   AF-A0A1G1VQ17-F1
#
_cell.length_a   1.000
_cell.length_b   1.000
_cell.length_c   1.000
_cell.angle_alpha   90.00
_cell.angle_beta   90.00
_cell.angle_gamma   90.00
#
_symmetry.space_group_name_H-M   'P 1'
#
loop_
_entity.id
_entity.type
_entity.pdbx_description
1 polymer ?
#
loop_
_entity_poly.entity_id
_entity_poly.type
_entity_poly.pdbx_seq_one_letter_code
_entity_poly.pdbx_strand_id
1 'polypeptide(L)' 'MQMTQKSFYIEDYIYQDLTQLAQMNKVPTAELMRQLIKAGIKGVKTKAKSGPDFLLRLAEYQLAGGPKDLAKHHDKYTWE' A
#
# COMPACT_ATOMS: atom_id res chain seq x y z
N MET A 1 -11.90 21.74 -3.92
CA MET A 1 -12.05 20.33 -4.33
C MET A 1 -13.44 20.16 -4.93
N GLN A 2 -13.54 19.61 -6.14
CA GLN A 2 -14.85 19.33 -6.75
C GLN A 2 -15.30 17.93 -6.31
N MET A 3 -16.53 17.82 -5.79
CA MET A 3 -17.10 16.55 -5.36
C MET A 3 -18.08 16.05 -6.41
N THR A 4 -17.87 14.85 -6.93
CA THR A 4 -18.75 14.23 -7.94
C THR A 4 -19.61 13.17 -7.26
N GLN A 5 -20.93 13.27 -7.42
CA GLN A 5 -21.86 12.23 -6.97
C GLN A 5 -21.88 11.10 -8.01
N LYS A 6 -21.68 9.87 -7.53
CA LYS A 6 -21.76 8.65 -8.35
C LYS A 6 -22.50 7.57 -7.54
N SER A 7 -23.36 6.84 -8.22
CA SER A 7 -24.12 5.71 -7.65
C SER A 7 -23.65 4.43 -8.31
N PHE A 8 -23.57 3.35 -7.54
CA PHE A 8 -23.21 2.02 -8.01
C PHE A 8 -23.92 0.98 -7.16
N TYR A 9 -24.07 -0.22 -7.71
CA TYR A 9 -24.68 -1.34 -6.99
C TYR A 9 -23.63 -2.09 -6.19
N ILE A 10 -24.00 -2.49 -4.98
CA ILE A 10 -23.24 -3.39 -4.11
C ILE A 10 -24.20 -4.38 -3.48
N GLU A 11 -23.66 -5.53 -3.10
CA GLU A 11 -24.43 -6.52 -2.36
C GLU A 11 -24.69 -6.02 -0.94
N ASP A 12 -25.88 -6.34 -0.42
CA ASP A 12 -26.38 -5.81 0.85
C ASP A 12 -25.47 -6.14 2.03
N TYR A 13 -24.89 -7.35 2.04
CA TYR A 13 -23.98 -7.77 3.12
C TYR A 13 -22.72 -6.89 3.16
N ILE A 14 -22.19 -6.47 2.00
CA ILE A 14 -21.03 -5.58 1.91
C ILE A 14 -21.40 -4.21 2.48
N TYR A 15 -22.59 -3.71 2.17
CA TYR A 15 -23.05 -2.43 2.70
C TYR A 15 -23.22 -2.46 4.23
N GLN A 16 -23.72 -3.57 4.77
CA GLN A 16 -23.85 -3.77 6.22
C GLN A 16 -22.47 -3.75 6.91
N ASP A 17 -21.49 -4.49 6.38
CA ASP A 17 -20.12 -4.51 6.90
C ASP A 17 -19.48 -3.12 6.87
N LEU A 18 -19.64 -2.40 5.76
CA LEU A 18 -19.14 -1.03 5.62
C LEU A 18 -19.76 -0.08 6.65
N THR A 19 -21.05 -0.22 6.91
CA THR A 19 -21.77 0.62 7.88
C THR A 19 -21.30 0.32 9.30
N GLN A 20 -21.11 -0.96 9.65
CA GLN A 20 -20.56 -1.34 10.95
C GLN A 20 -19.15 -0.81 11.14
N LEU A 21 -18.27 -0.98 10.13
CA LEU A 21 -16.91 -0.45 10.17
C LEU A 21 -16.88 1.07 10.30
N ALA A 22 -17.79 1.78 9.61
CA ALA A 22 -17.90 3.23 9.70
C ALA A 22 -18.30 3.68 11.11
N GLN A 23 -19.26 2.97 11.72
CA GLN A 23 -19.70 3.22 13.11
C GLN A 23 -18.56 2.98 14.11
N MET A 24 -17.82 1.88 13.99
CA MET A 24 -16.68 1.56 14.86
C MET A 24 -15.60 2.66 14.80
N ASN A 25 -15.36 3.20 13.61
CA ASN A 25 -14.37 4.25 13.37
C ASN A 25 -14.92 5.67 13.58
N LYS A 26 -16.20 5.83 13.95
CA LYS A 26 -16.89 7.12 14.15
C LYS A 26 -16.78 8.07 12.94
N VAL A 27 -16.81 7.51 11.73
CA VAL A 27 -16.78 8.28 10.48
C VAL A 27 -18.02 8.02 9.64
N PRO A 28 -18.45 8.96 8.78
CA PRO A 28 -19.54 8.70 7.83
C PRO A 28 -19.17 7.57 6.85
N THR A 29 -20.12 6.71 6.49
CA THR A 29 -19.91 5.60 5.54
C THR A 29 -19.32 6.07 4.20
N ALA A 30 -19.75 7.24 3.73
CA ALA A 30 -19.20 7.85 2.51
C ALA A 30 -17.71 8.23 2.64
N GLU A 31 -17.26 8.62 3.82
CA GLU A 31 -15.86 8.93 4.08
C GLU A 31 -15.01 7.67 4.12
N LEU A 32 -15.46 6.64 4.85
CA LEU A 32 -14.82 5.33 4.86
C LEU A 32 -14.70 4.77 3.44
N MET A 33 -15.76 4.85 2.64
CA MET A 33 -15.75 4.41 1.25
C MET A 33 -14.74 5.15 0.39
N ARG A 34 -14.60 6.48 0.55
CA ARG A 34 -13.54 7.24 -0.14
C ARG A 34 -12.15 6.76 0.25
N GLN A 35 -11.91 6.48 1.53
CA GLN A 35 -10.62 5.98 2.01
C GLN A 35 -10.30 4.59 1.43
N LEU A 36 -11.28 3.69 1.43
CA LEU A 36 -11.15 2.34 0.87
C LEU A 36 -10.90 2.37 -0.64
N ILE A 37 -11.65 3.17 -1.40
CA ILE A 37 -11.44 3.33 -2.85
C ILE A 37 -10.04 3.89 -3.12
N LYS A 38 -9.60 4.89 -2.36
CA LYS A 38 -8.25 5.46 -2.50
C LYS A 38 -7.17 4.43 -2.20
N ALA A 39 -7.34 3.62 -1.15
CA ALA A 39 -6.43 2.55 -0.78
C ALA A 39 -6.40 1.44 -1.85
N GLY A 40 -7.57 1.04 -2.37
CA GLY A 40 -7.69 0.06 -3.45
C GLY A 40 -6.99 0.52 -4.74
N ILE A 41 -7.23 1.76 -5.18
CA ILE A 41 -6.55 2.34 -6.35
C ILE A 41 -5.03 2.37 -6.13
N LYS A 42 -4.56 2.80 -4.94
CA LYS A 42 -3.13 2.79 -4.61
C LYS A 42 -2.57 1.37 -4.67
N GLY A 43 -3.25 0.41 -4.05
CA GLY A 43 -2.86 -1.00 -4.02
C GLY A 43 -2.74 -1.61 -5.42
N VAL A 44 -3.71 -1.33 -6.30
CA VAL A 44 -3.65 -1.76 -7.72
C VAL A 44 -2.46 -1.13 -8.44
N LYS A 45 -2.23 0.18 -8.27
CA LYS A 45 -1.09 0.88 -8.89
C LYS A 45 0.27 0.38 -8.37
N THR A 46 0.36 -0.04 -7.10
CA THR A 46 1.62 -0.51 -6.50
C THR A 46 1.86 -1.99 -6.73
N LYS A 47 0.82 -2.83 -6.79
CA LYS A 47 0.96 -4.28 -7.08
C LYS A 47 1.59 -4.55 -8.44
N ALA A 48 1.42 -3.65 -9.40
CA ALA A 48 2.10 -3.73 -10.70
C ALA A 48 3.64 -3.68 -10.61
N LYS A 49 4.24 -3.38 -9.44
CA LYS A 49 5.70 -3.17 -9.30
C LYS A 49 6.40 -4.06 -8.29
N SER A 50 5.70 -4.87 -7.48
CA SER A 50 6.24 -5.25 -6.16
C SER A 50 6.35 -6.75 -5.86
N GLY A 51 6.64 -7.60 -6.84
CA GLY A 51 6.89 -9.01 -6.56
C GLY A 51 8.15 -9.52 -7.24
N PRO A 52 8.05 -10.15 -8.42
CA PRO A 52 9.21 -10.77 -9.06
C PRO A 52 10.26 -9.75 -9.49
N ASP A 53 9.86 -8.65 -10.13
CA ASP A 53 10.78 -7.66 -10.70
C ASP A 53 11.62 -6.93 -9.65
N PHE A 54 11.06 -6.65 -8.47
CA PHE A 54 11.82 -6.04 -7.37
C PHE A 54 12.83 -7.04 -6.79
N LEU A 55 12.41 -8.29 -6.59
CA LEU A 55 13.30 -9.36 -6.09
C LEU A 55 14.40 -9.70 -7.11
N LEU A 56 14.10 -9.67 -8.41
CA LEU A 56 15.07 -9.80 -9.50
C LEU A 56 16.06 -8.64 -9.50
N ARG A 57 15.61 -7.39 -9.42
CA ARG A 57 16.51 -6.22 -9.31
C ARG A 57 17.40 -6.25 -8.06
N LEU A 58 16.87 -6.79 -6.95
CA LEU A 58 17.60 -6.96 -5.70
C LEU A 58 18.66 -8.09 -5.83
N ALA A 59 18.30 -9.21 -6.46
CA ALA A 59 19.20 -10.33 -6.72
C ALA A 59 20.29 -9.99 -7.76
N GLU A 60 19.96 -9.16 -8.76
CA GLU A 60 20.87 -8.70 -9.80
C GLU A 60 21.78 -7.54 -9.33
N TYR A 61 21.76 -7.16 -8.04
CA TYR A 61 22.59 -6.10 -7.46
C TYR A 61 22.52 -4.76 -8.22
N GLN A 62 21.45 -4.49 -8.97
CA GLN A 62 21.25 -3.23 -9.70
C GLN A 62 20.80 -2.07 -8.79
N LEU A 63 20.96 -2.22 -7.46
CA LEU A 63 20.86 -1.13 -6.51
C LEU A 63 22.17 -0.35 -6.56
N ALA A 64 22.21 0.66 -7.43
CA ALA A 64 23.34 1.58 -7.51
C ALA A 64 23.62 2.20 -6.13
N GLY A 65 24.78 1.85 -5.53
CA GLY A 65 25.36 2.60 -4.42
C GLY A 65 25.53 1.88 -3.06
N GLY A 66 25.80 0.58 -3.02
CA GLY A 66 26.23 -0.10 -1.78
C GLY A 66 27.77 -0.12 -1.63
N PRO A 67 28.35 0.05 -0.42
CA PRO A 67 29.80 -0.04 -0.22
C PRO A 67 30.33 -1.40 -0.68
N LYS A 68 31.35 -1.37 -1.53
CA LYS A 68 31.93 -2.56 -2.20
C LYS A 68 32.54 -3.60 -1.23
N ASP A 69 32.75 -3.23 0.03
CA ASP A 69 33.53 -3.98 1.02
C ASP A 69 32.77 -4.31 2.32
N LEU A 70 31.44 -4.48 2.26
CA LEU A 70 30.63 -4.91 3.43
C LEU A 70 31.13 -6.21 4.06
N ALA A 71 31.62 -7.15 3.24
CA ALA A 71 32.14 -8.44 3.69
C ALA A 71 33.53 -8.37 4.36
N LYS A 72 34.29 -7.29 4.15
CA LYS A 72 35.66 -7.15 4.69
C LYS A 72 35.74 -6.29 5.94
N HIS A 73 34.71 -5.46 6.17
CA HIS A 73 34.69 -4.48 7.25
C HIS A 73 33.39 -4.53 8.04
N HIS A 74 32.93 -5.75 8.37
CA HIS A 74 31.75 -5.96 9.20
C HIS A 74 31.78 -5.06 10.44
N ASP A 75 32.89 -5.09 11.18
CA ASP A 75 33.08 -4.35 12.43
C ASP A 75 32.95 -2.83 12.28
N LYS A 76 33.27 -2.25 11.11
CA LYS A 76 33.18 -0.81 10.88
C LYS A 76 31.72 -0.32 10.81
N TYR A 77 30.80 -1.21 10.43
CA TYR A 77 29.41 -0.87 10.14
C TYR A 77 28.41 -1.52 11.09
N THR A 78 28.87 -2.39 12.00
CA THR A 78 28.03 -3.07 13.00
C THR A 78 28.20 -2.55 14.43
N TRP A 79 28.94 -1.45 14.66
CA TRP A 79 29.01 -0.85 15.99
C TRP A 79 28.04 0.33 16.16
N GLU A 80 27.43 0.39 17.35
CA GLU A 80 26.32 1.23 17.86
C GLU A 80 26.24 2.69 17.37
#